data_AF-A0A846NER5-F1
#
_entry.id   AF-A0A846NER5-F1
#
_cell.length_a   1.000
_cell.length_b   1.000
_cell.length_c   1.000
_cell.angle_alpha   90.00
_cell.angle_beta   90.00
_cell.angle_gamma   90.00
#
_symmetry.space_group_name_H-M   'P 1'
#
loop_
_entity.id
_entity.type
_entity.pdbx_description
1 polymer ?
#
loop_
_entity_poly.entity_id
_entity_poly.type
_entity_poly.pdbx_seq_one_letter_code
_entity_poly.pdbx_strand_id
1 'polypeptide(L)' 'TYSAMPSYNEVEEFAETLTEELGYRTIASSEDSRVVLLSRLKTPKRLR' A
#
# COMPACT_ATOMS: atom_id res chain seq x y z
N THR A 1 -25.36 1.21 -3.17
CA THR A 1 -24.34 0.39 -3.88
C THR A 1 -23.03 1.15 -3.88
N TYR A 2 -21.95 0.59 -3.33
CA TYR A 2 -20.63 1.24 -3.28
C TYR A 2 -19.87 1.05 -4.59
N SER A 3 -20.43 1.53 -5.71
CA SER A 3 -19.89 1.27 -7.06
C SER A 3 -18.56 1.99 -7.36
N ALA A 4 -18.17 2.94 -6.52
CA ALA A 4 -16.90 3.66 -6.64
C ALA A 4 -15.79 3.10 -5.73
N MET A 5 -16.07 2.02 -4.98
CA MET A 5 -15.05 1.41 -4.12
C MET A 5 -14.12 0.56 -4.98
N PRO A 6 -12.81 0.83 -4.99
CA PRO A 6 -11.85 0.04 -5.77
C PRO A 6 -11.79 -1.40 -5.25
N SER A 7 -11.47 -2.31 -6.15
CA SER A 7 -11.05 -3.68 -5.83
C SER A 7 -9.67 -3.67 -5.15
N TYR A 8 -9.33 -4.76 -4.46
CA TYR A 8 -7.99 -4.91 -3.89
C TYR A 8 -6.90 -4.80 -4.97
N ASN A 9 -7.12 -5.42 -6.14
CA ASN A 9 -6.16 -5.38 -7.26
C ASN A 9 -5.93 -3.94 -7.76
N GLU A 10 -6.97 -3.13 -7.89
CA GLU A 10 -6.82 -1.71 -8.27
C GLU A 10 -6.04 -0.91 -7.21
N VAL A 11 -6.21 -1.24 -5.93
CA VAL A 11 -5.41 -0.63 -4.84
C VAL A 11 -3.94 -1.06 -4.92
N GLU A 12 -3.69 -2.31 -5.27
CA GLU A 12 -2.33 -2.88 -5.39
C GLU A 12 -1.58 -2.30 -6.59
N GLU A 13 -2.19 -2.27 -7.78
CA GLU A 13 -1.62 -1.66 -9.00
C GLU A 13 -1.30 -0.17 -8.79
N PHE A 14 -2.19 0.54 -8.10
CA PHE A 14 -1.95 1.94 -7.74
C PHE A 14 -0.79 2.09 -6.76
N ALA A 15 -0.68 1.20 -5.78
CA ALA A 15 0.42 1.21 -4.82
C ALA A 15 1.78 0.93 -5.50
N GLU A 16 1.84 0.03 -6.49
CA GLU A 16 3.06 -0.20 -7.29
C GLU A 16 3.52 1.08 -7.97
N THR A 17 2.60 1.78 -8.65
CA THR A 17 2.88 3.09 -9.28
C THR A 17 3.44 4.10 -8.27
N LEU A 18 2.86 4.16 -7.06
CA LEU A 18 3.36 5.05 -6.00
C LEU A 18 4.76 4.68 -5.52
N THR A 19 5.09 3.38 -5.46
CA THR A 19 6.42 2.94 -5.02
C THR A 19 7.51 3.36 -6.00
N GLU A 20 7.25 3.24 -7.31
CA GLU A 20 8.18 3.62 -8.38
C GLU A 20 8.43 5.14 -8.39
N GLU A 21 7.37 5.93 -8.30
CA GLU A 21 7.45 7.39 -8.40
C GLU A 21 7.99 8.06 -7.13
N LEU A 22 7.68 7.52 -5.94
CA LEU A 22 7.90 8.23 -4.67
C LEU A 22 9.00 7.62 -3.79
N GLY A 23 9.64 6.54 -4.24
CA GLY A 23 10.69 5.82 -3.52
C GLY A 23 10.22 5.14 -2.23
N TYR A 24 8.92 4.85 -2.13
CA TYR A 24 8.36 4.01 -1.08
C TYR A 24 8.53 2.53 -1.43
N ARG A 25 8.33 1.64 -0.47
CA ARG A 25 8.22 0.20 -0.68
C ARG A 25 6.99 -0.35 0.01
N THR A 26 6.32 -1.31 -0.60
CA THR A 26 5.26 -2.09 0.03
C THR A 26 5.86 -2.98 1.13
N ILE A 27 5.27 -2.95 2.32
CA ILE A 27 5.74 -3.74 3.47
C ILE A 27 4.67 -4.66 4.07
N ALA A 28 3.39 -4.44 3.76
CA ALA A 28 2.28 -5.31 4.12
C ALA A 28 1.04 -4.99 3.27
N SER A 29 0.08 -5.90 3.22
CA SER A 29 -1.24 -5.68 2.64
C SER A 29 -2.30 -6.51 3.36
N SER A 30 -3.57 -6.14 3.16
CA SER A 30 -4.74 -6.90 3.61
C SER A 30 -5.82 -6.85 2.54
N GLU A 31 -6.09 -7.98 1.92
CA GLU A 31 -7.11 -8.13 0.87
C GLU A 31 -8.52 -7.92 1.43
N ASP A 32 -8.82 -8.52 2.58
CA ASP A 32 -10.11 -8.37 3.28
C ASP A 32 -10.46 -6.91 3.56
N SER A 33 -9.45 -6.08 3.83
CA SER A 33 -9.61 -4.65 4.09
C SER A 33 -9.36 -3.76 2.87
N ARG A 34 -8.89 -4.32 1.74
CA ARG A 34 -8.44 -3.59 0.54
C ARG A 34 -7.39 -2.51 0.81
N VAL A 35 -6.37 -2.83 1.60
CA VAL A 35 -5.32 -1.87 2.02
C VAL A 35 -3.92 -2.39 1.70
N VAL A 36 -3.04 -1.47 1.28
CA VAL A 36 -1.60 -1.69 1.09
C VAL A 36 -0.82 -0.71 1.96
N LEU A 37 0.19 -1.20 2.69
CA LEU A 37 1.05 -0.40 3.56
C LEU A 37 2.38 -0.10 2.89
N LEU A 38 2.64 1.19 2.69
CA LEU A 38 3.88 1.71 2.10
C LEU A 38 4.80 2.31 3.17
N SER A 39 6.10 2.10 3.02
CA SER A 39 7.13 2.69 3.87
C SER A 39 8.34 3.16 3.07
N ARG A 40 8.83 4.36 3.39
CA ARG A 40 10.15 4.84 2.93
C ARG A 40 11.31 4.25 3.73
N LEU A 41 11.03 3.71 4.92
CA LEU A 41 12.06 3.18 5.80
C LEU A 41 12.46 1.77 5.36
N LYS A 42 13.77 1.53 5.19
CA LYS A 42 14.32 0.18 4.97
C LYS A 42 14.11 -0.73 6.19
N THR A 43 14.09 -0.15 7.39
CA THR A 43 13.96 -0.87 8.65
C THR A 43 12.94 -0.19 9.56
N PRO A 44 12.10 -0.94 10.28
CA PRO A 44 11.16 -0.38 11.24
C PRO A 44 11.89 0.48 12.28
N LYS A 45 11.36 1.66 12.59
CA LYS A 45 11.85 2.46 13.71
C LYS A 45 11.28 1.89 15.00
N ARG A 46 12.14 1.30 15.84
CA ARG A 46 11.76 0.93 17.20
C ARG A 46 11.75 2.21 18.05
N LEU A 47 10.55 2.67 18.41
CA LEU A 47 10.41 3.72 19.41
C LEU A 47 10.86 3.12 20.76
N ARG A 48 11.76 3.82 21.46
CA ARG A 48 12.19 3.49 22.82
C ARG A 48 11.38 4.30 23.82
#